data_AF-A0A1H1LZU4-F1
#
_entry.id   AF-A0A1H1LZU4-F1
#
_cell.length_a   1.000
_cell.length_b   1.000
_cell.length_c   1.000
_cell.angle_alpha   90.00
_cell.angle_beta   90.00
_cell.angle_gamma   90.00
#
_symmetry.space_group_name_H-M   'P 1'
#
loop_
_entity.id
_entity.type
_entity.pdbx_description
1 polymer ?
#
loop_
_entity_poly.entity_id
_entity_poly.type
_entity_poly.pdbx_seq_one_letter_code
_entity_poly.pdbx_strand_id
1 'polypeptide(L)'
;MSRRWWTVAVACLAAALLLNGVAFAAAIRTNPANMAEQDARIKDKQAQFQAAAERLYDAVMNSERSELFYSLRDVRQLAEDGQLRQSGSELGWIAVDNSVREAQHEIEAGGNTHLLLSAASSIRLAADSLTAGSEALWLQYEPVIKEDARQLIIAWTTAGGQGGAAAGARMATLKGHWELIEPAALLARERDKAEGMRNSIVYSSKLLASLDGTRTGWAVRSFQAVSSAAEDLFRTDAQDDANLPANAIPQPLQPTGGWLLYSIVPLICALLGYVGWINYRRGQHGVTVMPAPAERPSRNGVARK
;
A
#
# COMPACT_ATOMS: atom_id res chain seq x y z
N MET A 1 34.24 30.13 -59.22
CA MET A 1 34.53 29.06 -58.23
C MET A 1 34.09 29.57 -56.86
N SER A 2 33.31 28.79 -56.07
CA SER A 2 33.32 28.75 -54.58
C SER A 2 31.98 28.59 -53.84
N ARG A 3 30.80 28.56 -54.48
CA ARG A 3 29.53 28.31 -53.73
C ARG A 3 29.18 26.83 -53.50
N ARG A 4 29.61 25.93 -54.39
CA ARG A 4 29.32 24.49 -54.31
C ARG A 4 30.20 23.72 -53.33
N TRP A 5 31.32 24.32 -52.90
CA TRP A 5 32.26 23.69 -51.97
C TRP A 5 31.89 23.93 -50.50
N TRP A 6 31.20 25.03 -50.21
CA TRP A 6 30.71 25.34 -48.86
C TRP A 6 29.59 24.39 -48.42
N THR A 7 28.69 24.00 -49.32
CA THR A 7 27.59 23.07 -49.00
C THR A 7 28.10 21.67 -48.66
N VAL A 8 29.20 21.23 -49.28
CA VAL A 8 29.82 19.92 -49.00
C VAL A 8 30.56 19.96 -47.66
N ALA A 9 31.25 21.06 -47.35
CA ALA A 9 31.95 21.22 -46.06
C ALA A 9 30.99 21.25 -44.87
N VAL A 10 29.84 21.94 -45.00
CA VAL A 10 28.82 22.00 -43.92
C VAL A 10 28.13 20.65 -43.71
N ALA A 11 27.87 19.89 -44.79
CA ALA A 11 27.29 18.55 -44.68
C ALA A 11 28.24 17.56 -43.97
N CYS A 12 29.54 17.60 -44.26
CA CYS A 12 30.52 16.77 -43.57
C CYS A 12 30.68 17.14 -42.09
N LEU A 13 30.59 18.42 -41.74
CA LEU A 13 30.72 18.87 -40.36
C LEU A 13 29.48 18.53 -39.51
N ALA A 14 28.28 18.56 -40.11
CA ALA A 14 27.05 18.07 -39.47
C ALA A 14 27.06 16.53 -39.28
N ALA A 15 27.58 15.77 -40.25
CA ALA A 15 27.74 14.32 -40.12
C ALA A 15 28.77 13.95 -39.04
N ALA A 16 29.86 14.71 -38.93
CA ALA A 16 30.88 14.51 -37.89
C ALA A 16 30.37 14.87 -36.48
N LEU A 17 29.48 15.85 -36.35
CA LEU A 17 28.83 16.19 -35.07
C LEU A 17 27.80 15.14 -34.63
N LEU A 18 27.05 14.54 -35.56
CA LEU A 18 26.10 13.47 -35.25
C LEU A 18 26.78 12.15 -34.87
N LEU A 19 27.97 11.87 -35.41
CA LEU A 19 28.76 10.68 -35.06
C LEU A 19 29.50 10.83 -33.71
N ASN A 20 29.91 12.04 -33.33
CA ASN A 20 30.57 12.28 -32.03
C ASN A 20 29.61 12.59 -30.87
N GLY A 21 28.35 12.97 -31.15
CA GLY A 21 27.33 13.16 -30.12
C GLY A 21 26.92 11.87 -29.39
N VAL A 22 27.16 10.70 -29.98
CA VAL A 22 26.82 9.39 -29.38
C VAL A 22 27.90 8.91 -28.41
N ALA A 23 29.13 9.41 -28.52
CA ALA A 23 30.26 8.98 -27.69
C ALA A 23 30.26 9.65 -26.30
N PHE A 24 29.75 10.88 -26.18
CA PHE A 24 29.70 11.59 -24.89
C PHE A 24 28.49 11.22 -24.03
N ALA A 25 27.45 10.59 -24.59
CA ALA A 25 26.31 10.05 -23.84
C ALA A 25 26.58 8.66 -23.23
N ALA A 26 27.70 8.02 -23.57
CA ALA A 26 28.06 6.69 -23.05
C ALA A 26 28.98 6.74 -21.82
N ALA A 27 29.57 7.90 -21.50
CA ALA A 27 30.51 8.05 -20.38
C ALA A 27 29.84 8.25 -19.01
N ILE A 28 28.50 8.40 -18.96
CA ILE A 28 27.69 8.38 -17.73
C ILE A 28 26.69 7.24 -17.83
N ARG A 29 27.18 6.01 -18.05
CA ARG A 29 26.40 4.80 -17.78
C ARG A 29 26.94 4.18 -16.52
N THR A 30 26.36 4.54 -15.38
CA THR A 30 26.32 3.61 -14.24
C THR A 30 25.80 2.29 -14.79
N ASN A 31 26.58 1.22 -14.62
CA ASN A 31 26.28 -0.08 -15.24
C ASN A 31 24.94 -0.59 -14.70
N PRO A 32 23.85 -0.62 -15.49
CA PRO A 32 22.51 -0.96 -14.99
C PRO A 32 22.46 -2.39 -14.43
N ALA A 33 23.37 -3.27 -14.87
CA ALA A 33 23.55 -4.61 -14.33
C ALA A 33 24.00 -4.63 -12.85
N ASN A 34 24.88 -3.72 -12.45
CA ASN A 34 25.36 -3.64 -11.06
C ASN A 34 24.28 -3.08 -10.12
N MET A 35 23.45 -2.14 -10.60
CA MET A 35 22.32 -1.60 -9.83
C MET A 35 21.24 -2.67 -9.63
N ALA A 36 20.87 -3.41 -10.68
CA ALA A 36 19.90 -4.50 -10.57
C ALA A 36 20.37 -5.63 -9.63
N GLU A 37 21.68 -5.95 -9.64
CA GLU A 37 22.25 -6.94 -8.72
C GLU A 37 22.25 -6.46 -7.26
N GLN A 38 22.54 -5.17 -7.03
CA GLN A 38 22.47 -4.57 -5.70
C GLN A 38 21.03 -4.53 -5.17
N ASP A 39 20.06 -4.16 -6.01
CA ASP A 39 18.64 -4.13 -5.64
C ASP A 39 18.12 -5.54 -5.30
N ALA A 40 18.54 -6.56 -6.05
CA ALA A 40 18.19 -7.95 -5.76
C ALA A 40 18.75 -8.40 -4.40
N ARG A 41 20.02 -8.06 -4.09
CA ARG A 41 20.63 -8.37 -2.79
C ARG A 41 19.91 -7.68 -1.63
N ILE A 42 19.48 -6.44 -1.80
CA ILE A 42 18.69 -5.71 -0.78
C ILE A 42 17.34 -6.41 -0.57
N LYS A 43 16.64 -6.77 -1.64
CA LYS A 43 15.35 -7.49 -1.55
C LYS A 43 15.49 -8.85 -0.87
N ASP A 44 16.55 -9.60 -1.17
CA ASP A 44 16.83 -10.88 -0.49
C ASP A 44 17.04 -10.68 1.01
N LYS A 45 17.74 -9.60 1.41
CA LYS A 45 17.94 -9.25 2.82
C LYS A 45 16.64 -8.81 3.50
N GLN A 46 15.79 -8.05 2.82
CA GLN A 46 14.46 -7.68 3.32
C GLN A 46 13.59 -8.92 3.54
N ALA A 47 13.59 -9.86 2.61
CA ALA A 47 12.86 -11.12 2.74
C ALA A 47 13.40 -11.99 3.90
N GLN A 48 14.72 -12.04 4.09
CA GLN A 48 15.33 -12.72 5.25
C GLN A 48 14.90 -12.08 6.56
N PHE A 49 14.88 -10.74 6.63
CA PHE A 49 14.44 -10.00 7.82
C PHE A 49 12.97 -10.24 8.11
N GLN A 50 12.10 -10.19 7.09
CA GLN A 50 10.68 -10.54 7.22
C GLN A 50 10.50 -11.95 7.76
N ALA A 51 11.17 -12.95 7.18
CA ALA A 51 11.06 -14.33 7.63
C ALA A 51 11.54 -14.50 9.09
N ALA A 52 12.58 -13.78 9.50
CA ALA A 52 13.06 -13.80 10.89
C ALA A 52 12.04 -13.15 11.85
N ALA A 53 11.43 -12.04 11.45
CA ALA A 53 10.41 -11.34 12.23
C ALA A 53 9.12 -12.18 12.37
N GLU A 54 8.72 -12.89 11.31
CA GLU A 54 7.58 -13.83 11.33
C GLU A 54 7.85 -14.99 12.30
N ARG A 55 9.04 -15.61 12.24
CA ARG A 55 9.43 -16.66 13.19
C ARG A 55 9.43 -16.17 14.63
N LEU A 56 9.88 -14.93 14.88
CA LEU A 56 9.85 -14.34 16.21
C LEU A 56 8.41 -14.20 16.72
N TYR A 57 7.52 -13.68 15.88
CA TYR A 57 6.10 -13.55 16.20
C TYR A 57 5.47 -14.91 16.52
N ASP A 58 5.71 -15.91 15.68
CA ASP A 58 5.18 -17.27 15.85
C ASP A 58 5.75 -17.93 17.11
N ALA A 59 7.04 -17.75 17.42
CA ALA A 59 7.66 -18.28 18.63
C ALA A 59 7.05 -17.68 19.91
N VAL A 60 6.74 -16.37 19.92
CA VAL A 60 6.01 -15.73 21.01
C VAL A 60 4.61 -16.34 21.13
N MET A 61 3.92 -16.52 20.01
CA MET A 61 2.54 -16.99 19.99
C MET A 61 2.40 -18.45 20.43
N ASN A 62 3.36 -19.30 20.04
CA ASN A 62 3.43 -20.71 20.44
C ASN A 62 4.11 -20.91 21.81
N SER A 63 4.58 -19.84 22.47
CA SER A 63 5.30 -19.89 23.76
C SER A 63 6.55 -20.78 23.75
N GLU A 64 7.21 -20.89 22.60
CA GLU A 64 8.41 -21.71 22.42
C GLU A 64 9.66 -20.94 22.81
N ARG A 65 10.10 -21.08 24.07
CA ARG A 65 11.23 -20.31 24.62
C ARG A 65 12.53 -20.49 23.85
N SER A 66 12.85 -21.69 23.36
CA SER A 66 14.09 -21.93 22.59
C SER A 66 14.08 -21.16 21.27
N GLU A 67 13.01 -21.28 20.50
CA GLU A 67 12.84 -20.60 19.22
C GLU A 67 12.80 -19.08 19.38
N LEU A 68 12.23 -18.60 20.48
CA LEU A 68 12.16 -17.17 20.82
C LEU A 68 13.56 -16.52 20.93
N PHE A 69 14.50 -17.17 21.59
CA PHE A 69 15.87 -16.66 21.70
C PHE A 69 16.62 -16.68 20.36
N TYR A 70 16.48 -17.76 19.57
CA TYR A 70 17.15 -17.87 18.27
C TYR A 70 16.59 -16.87 17.27
N SER A 71 15.26 -16.78 17.15
CA SER A 71 14.59 -15.84 16.26
C SER A 71 14.90 -14.37 16.61
N LEU A 72 14.93 -14.00 17.90
CA LEU A 72 15.31 -12.65 18.31
C LEU A 72 16.77 -12.32 17.93
N ARG A 73 17.68 -13.29 18.10
CA ARG A 73 19.09 -13.10 17.71
C ARG A 73 19.22 -12.90 16.21
N ASP A 74 18.51 -13.68 15.41
CA ASP A 74 18.53 -13.60 13.96
C ASP A 74 17.95 -12.25 13.47
N VAL A 75 16.83 -11.80 14.06
CA VAL A 75 16.24 -10.47 13.81
C VAL A 75 17.26 -9.36 14.09
N ARG A 76 17.95 -9.42 15.24
CA ARG A 76 18.95 -8.42 15.62
C ARG A 76 20.13 -8.38 14.65
N GLN A 77 20.67 -9.55 14.31
CA GLN A 77 21.80 -9.66 13.38
C GLN A 77 21.44 -9.11 12.00
N LEU A 78 20.21 -9.36 11.53
CA LEU A 78 19.73 -8.83 10.26
C LEU A 78 19.43 -7.32 10.34
N ALA A 79 18.89 -6.82 11.44
CA ALA A 79 18.65 -5.39 11.65
C ALA A 79 19.95 -4.55 11.73
N GLU A 80 21.07 -5.16 12.12
CA GLU A 80 22.40 -4.53 12.12
C GLU A 80 23.09 -4.58 10.74
N ASP A 81 22.55 -5.31 9.77
CA ASP A 81 23.13 -5.42 8.43
C ASP A 81 23.07 -4.07 7.70
N GLY A 82 24.25 -3.51 7.41
CA GLY A 82 24.38 -2.22 6.74
C GLY A 82 23.78 -2.17 5.33
N GLN A 83 23.64 -3.31 4.64
CA GLN A 83 22.98 -3.35 3.33
C GLN A 83 21.46 -3.24 3.48
N LEU A 84 20.89 -3.87 4.52
CA LEU A 84 19.47 -3.78 4.81
C LEU A 84 19.08 -2.37 5.25
N ARG A 85 19.93 -1.71 6.05
CA ARG A 85 19.73 -0.33 6.51
C ARG A 85 19.73 0.71 5.39
N GLN A 86 20.23 0.38 4.20
CA GLN A 86 20.08 1.23 3.01
C GLN A 86 18.62 1.29 2.52
N SER A 87 17.80 0.32 2.91
CA SER A 87 16.36 0.32 2.65
C SER A 87 15.61 0.87 3.87
N GLY A 88 14.89 1.98 3.68
CA GLY A 88 14.15 2.66 4.74
C GLY A 88 14.87 3.88 5.34
N SER A 89 14.21 4.54 6.28
CA SER A 89 14.74 5.74 6.95
C SER A 89 15.56 5.39 8.21
N GLU A 90 16.56 6.21 8.54
CA GLU A 90 17.37 6.05 9.76
C GLU A 90 16.50 6.06 11.03
N LEU A 91 15.49 6.93 11.08
CA LEU A 91 14.56 7.00 12.21
C LEU A 91 13.72 5.73 12.34
N GLY A 92 13.30 5.13 11.23
CA GLY A 92 12.60 3.86 11.24
C GLY A 92 13.46 2.74 11.81
N TRP A 93 14.74 2.67 11.44
CA TRP A 93 15.69 1.70 12.01
C TRP A 93 15.94 1.92 13.50
N ILE A 94 16.04 3.17 13.96
CA ILE A 94 16.13 3.47 15.41
C ILE A 94 14.87 2.99 16.14
N ALA A 95 13.70 3.15 15.55
CA ALA A 95 12.45 2.66 16.13
C ALA A 95 12.42 1.11 16.19
N VAL A 96 12.87 0.43 15.14
CA VAL A 96 13.03 -1.04 15.13
C VAL A 96 14.02 -1.50 16.21
N ASP A 97 15.17 -0.83 16.34
CA ASP A 97 16.17 -1.16 17.37
C ASP A 97 15.61 -1.02 18.79
N ASN A 98 14.68 -0.06 19.00
CA ASN A 98 13.97 0.07 20.27
C ASN A 98 13.02 -1.11 20.52
N SER A 99 12.23 -1.52 19.52
CA SER A 99 11.34 -2.68 19.63
C SER A 99 12.10 -3.99 19.86
N VAL A 100 13.27 -4.16 19.22
CA VAL A 100 14.16 -5.32 19.47
C VAL A 100 14.70 -5.33 20.89
N ARG A 101 15.09 -4.16 21.42
CA ARG A 101 15.58 -4.03 22.80
C ARG A 101 14.48 -4.29 23.83
N GLU A 102 13.26 -3.82 23.56
CA GLU A 102 12.09 -4.10 24.39
C GLU A 102 11.75 -5.59 24.40
N ALA A 103 11.75 -6.25 23.23
CA ALA A 103 11.58 -7.71 23.16
C ALA A 103 12.66 -8.46 23.95
N GLN A 104 13.93 -8.04 23.83
CA GLN A 104 15.04 -8.63 24.59
C GLN A 104 14.83 -8.47 26.10
N HIS A 105 14.48 -7.26 26.54
CA HIS A 105 14.23 -6.98 27.96
C HIS A 105 13.12 -7.87 28.52
N GLU A 106 12.00 -8.00 27.81
CA GLU A 106 10.87 -8.83 28.27
C GLU A 106 11.22 -10.33 28.32
N ILE A 107 12.05 -10.81 27.39
CA ILE A 107 12.54 -12.20 27.42
C ILE A 107 13.45 -12.44 28.62
N GLU A 108 14.41 -11.54 28.87
CA GLU A 108 15.38 -11.67 29.96
C GLU A 108 14.74 -11.49 31.35
N ALA A 109 13.79 -10.56 31.47
CA ALA A 109 13.03 -10.33 32.69
C ALA A 109 12.06 -11.48 33.02
N GLY A 110 11.89 -12.46 32.12
CA GLY A 110 10.83 -13.47 32.22
C GLY A 110 9.43 -12.82 32.20
N GLY A 111 9.35 -11.66 31.55
CA GLY A 111 8.32 -10.64 31.66
C GLY A 111 7.09 -10.87 30.79
N ASN A 112 6.28 -9.82 30.72
CA ASN A 112 4.88 -9.84 30.35
C ASN A 112 4.69 -10.28 28.88
N THR A 113 4.01 -11.41 28.66
CA THR A 113 3.74 -11.95 27.32
C THR A 113 3.04 -10.95 26.40
N HIS A 114 2.22 -10.04 26.94
CA HIS A 114 1.58 -9.00 26.13
C HIS A 114 2.57 -7.97 25.59
N LEU A 115 3.54 -7.54 26.40
CA LEU A 115 4.56 -6.56 25.97
C LEU A 115 5.51 -7.20 24.96
N LEU A 116 5.91 -8.45 25.21
CA LEU A 116 6.71 -9.22 24.27
C LEU A 116 5.98 -9.40 22.93
N LEU A 117 4.69 -9.73 22.96
CA LEU A 117 3.88 -9.84 21.75
C LEU A 117 3.76 -8.51 21.01
N SER A 118 3.57 -7.41 21.73
CA SER A 118 3.53 -6.07 21.13
C SER A 118 4.83 -5.74 20.41
N ALA A 119 5.97 -5.97 21.06
CA ALA A 119 7.29 -5.75 20.46
C ALA A 119 7.52 -6.64 19.22
N ALA A 120 7.21 -7.93 19.30
CA ALA A 120 7.33 -8.86 18.17
C ALA A 120 6.41 -8.48 17.00
N SER A 121 5.17 -8.06 17.29
CA SER A 121 4.22 -7.58 16.30
C SER A 121 4.72 -6.32 15.61
N SER A 122 5.29 -5.38 16.36
CA SER A 122 5.87 -4.15 15.81
C SER A 122 7.04 -4.43 14.87
N ILE A 123 7.95 -5.33 15.27
CA ILE A 123 9.06 -5.80 14.41
C ILE A 123 8.53 -6.44 13.13
N ARG A 124 7.49 -7.29 13.24
CA ARG A 124 6.85 -7.91 12.07
C ARG A 124 6.26 -6.89 11.11
N LEU A 125 5.52 -5.90 11.62
CA LEU A 125 4.95 -4.83 10.81
C LEU A 125 6.04 -3.99 10.14
N ALA A 126 7.14 -3.72 10.85
CA ALA A 126 8.27 -2.99 10.30
C ALA A 126 8.95 -3.76 9.16
N ALA A 127 9.17 -5.06 9.34
CA ALA A 127 9.75 -5.92 8.31
C ALA A 127 8.87 -6.02 7.07
N ASP A 128 7.56 -6.19 7.26
CA ASP A 128 6.57 -6.23 6.18
C ASP A 128 6.50 -4.89 5.42
N SER A 129 6.68 -3.76 6.11
CA SER A 129 6.70 -2.44 5.46
C SER A 129 7.84 -2.27 4.44
N LEU A 130 8.95 -2.98 4.62
CA LEU A 130 10.11 -2.94 3.72
C LEU A 130 9.90 -3.78 2.46
N THR A 131 9.09 -4.84 2.53
CA THR A 131 8.86 -5.79 1.42
C THR A 131 7.57 -5.51 0.66
N ALA A 132 6.47 -5.24 1.36
CA ALA A 132 5.14 -5.09 0.79
C ALA A 132 4.84 -3.66 0.30
N GLY A 133 5.58 -2.65 0.76
CA GLY A 133 5.44 -1.26 0.32
C GLY A 133 4.00 -0.73 0.48
N SER A 134 3.27 -0.60 -0.64
CA SER A 134 1.88 -0.11 -0.66
C SER A 134 0.84 -1.12 -0.16
N GLU A 135 1.18 -2.40 -0.06
CA GLU A 135 0.28 -3.46 0.45
C GLU A 135 0.63 -3.88 1.88
N ALA A 136 1.43 -3.09 2.59
CA ALA A 136 1.92 -3.43 3.90
C ALA A 136 0.79 -3.57 4.94
N LEU A 137 0.90 -4.59 5.80
CA LEU A 137 -0.06 -4.98 6.83
C LEU A 137 -0.40 -3.86 7.79
N TRP A 138 0.54 -2.95 8.07
CA TRP A 138 0.31 -1.81 8.97
C TRP A 138 -0.76 -0.84 8.45
N LEU A 139 -1.02 -0.79 7.14
CA LEU A 139 -2.10 0.02 6.56
C LEU A 139 -3.48 -0.46 7.00
N GLN A 140 -3.62 -1.73 7.38
CA GLN A 140 -4.87 -2.27 7.93
C GLN A 140 -5.23 -1.68 9.30
N TYR A 141 -4.30 -0.99 9.96
CA TYR A 141 -4.55 -0.26 11.21
C TYR A 141 -5.16 1.12 10.99
N GLU A 142 -5.25 1.63 9.75
CA GLU A 142 -5.94 2.89 9.43
C GLU A 142 -7.33 2.99 10.06
N PRO A 143 -8.27 2.04 9.84
CA PRO A 143 -9.60 2.12 10.43
C PRO A 143 -9.57 2.08 11.96
N VAL A 144 -8.62 1.35 12.56
CA VAL A 144 -8.49 1.23 14.02
C VAL A 144 -8.06 2.56 14.62
N ILE A 145 -7.02 3.19 14.08
CA ILE A 145 -6.50 4.49 14.54
C ILE A 145 -7.56 5.59 14.36
N LYS A 146 -8.27 5.60 13.22
CA LYS A 146 -9.37 6.55 12.98
C LYS A 146 -10.51 6.37 13.98
N GLU A 147 -10.88 5.12 14.25
CA GLU A 147 -11.91 4.82 15.23
C GLU A 147 -11.50 5.22 16.64
N ASP A 148 -10.24 4.98 17.05
CA ASP A 148 -9.74 5.40 18.36
C ASP A 148 -9.74 6.93 18.52
N ALA A 149 -9.32 7.66 17.49
CA ALA A 149 -9.38 9.13 17.48
C ALA A 149 -10.83 9.63 17.57
N ARG A 150 -11.78 8.98 16.89
CA ARG A 150 -13.21 9.30 16.98
C ARG A 150 -13.76 9.00 18.37
N GLN A 151 -13.44 7.85 18.94
CA GLN A 151 -13.87 7.42 20.27
C GLN A 151 -13.31 8.31 21.36
N LEU A 152 -12.11 8.87 21.18
CA LEU A 152 -11.52 9.87 22.07
C LEU A 152 -12.35 11.15 22.11
N ILE A 153 -12.79 11.66 20.96
CA ILE A 153 -13.66 12.85 20.89
C ILE A 153 -15.02 12.58 21.55
N ILE A 154 -15.59 11.40 21.31
CA ILE A 154 -16.86 10.98 21.94
C ILE A 154 -16.69 10.89 23.45
N ALA A 155 -15.67 10.16 23.93
CA ALA A 155 -15.40 10.01 25.35
C ALA A 155 -15.24 11.36 26.08
N TRP A 156 -14.59 12.33 25.42
CA TRP A 156 -14.46 13.68 25.96
C TRP A 156 -15.78 14.46 26.02
N THR A 157 -16.63 14.32 25.00
CA THR A 157 -17.86 15.12 24.85
C THR A 157 -19.07 14.53 25.58
N THR A 158 -19.18 13.21 25.68
CA THR A 158 -20.38 12.53 26.23
C THR A 158 -20.27 12.11 27.68
N ALA A 159 -19.07 11.98 28.24
CA ALA A 159 -18.89 11.40 29.58
C ALA A 159 -18.98 12.41 30.75
N GLY A 160 -19.43 13.63 30.50
CA GLY A 160 -19.71 14.63 31.55
C GLY A 160 -18.52 14.84 32.51
N GLY A 161 -18.76 14.77 33.82
CA GLY A 161 -17.70 14.93 34.85
C GLY A 161 -16.61 13.85 34.85
N GLN A 162 -16.78 12.73 34.13
CA GLN A 162 -15.78 11.67 33.96
C GLN A 162 -15.08 11.70 32.59
N GLY A 163 -15.34 12.73 31.77
CA GLY A 163 -14.77 12.90 30.43
C GLY A 163 -13.25 12.83 30.38
N GLY A 164 -12.56 13.38 31.39
CA GLY A 164 -11.10 13.33 31.47
C GLY A 164 -10.54 11.91 31.62
N ALA A 165 -11.13 11.10 32.50
CA ALA A 165 -10.67 9.74 32.76
C ALA A 165 -10.98 8.81 31.57
N ALA A 166 -12.19 8.93 31.00
CA ALA A 166 -12.59 8.15 29.82
C ALA A 166 -11.74 8.50 28.59
N ALA A 167 -11.50 9.79 28.35
CA ALA A 167 -10.59 10.24 27.29
C ALA A 167 -9.15 9.81 27.55
N GLY A 168 -8.70 9.79 28.82
CA GLY A 168 -7.36 9.33 29.20
C GLY A 168 -7.13 7.87 28.84
N ALA A 169 -8.09 7.00 29.13
CA ALA A 169 -8.04 5.59 28.75
C ALA A 169 -8.00 5.42 27.22
N ARG A 170 -8.84 6.16 26.49
CA ARG A 170 -8.85 6.12 25.01
C ARG A 170 -7.56 6.63 24.39
N MET A 171 -6.97 7.68 24.96
CA MET A 171 -5.67 8.19 24.54
C MET A 171 -4.57 7.16 24.77
N ALA A 172 -4.61 6.41 25.88
CA ALA A 172 -3.65 5.34 26.14
C ALA A 172 -3.78 4.19 25.12
N THR A 173 -5.00 3.79 24.76
CA THR A 173 -5.23 2.79 23.70
C THR A 173 -4.70 3.27 22.35
N LEU A 174 -5.02 4.52 21.96
CA LEU A 174 -4.52 5.12 20.72
C LEU A 174 -2.99 5.17 20.69
N LYS A 175 -2.37 5.56 21.81
CA LYS A 175 -0.90 5.59 21.95
C LYS A 175 -0.30 4.20 21.78
N GLY A 176 -0.90 3.17 22.39
CA GLY A 176 -0.44 1.79 22.23
C GLY A 176 -0.53 1.29 20.79
N HIS A 177 -1.63 1.58 20.08
CA HIS A 177 -1.75 1.23 18.66
C HIS A 177 -0.76 2.03 17.79
N TRP A 178 -0.51 3.29 18.12
CA TRP A 178 0.53 4.09 17.44
C TRP A 178 1.93 3.50 17.65
N GLU A 179 2.31 3.20 18.89
CA GLU A 179 3.63 2.63 19.22
C GLU A 179 3.87 1.29 18.50
N LEU A 180 2.81 0.52 18.28
CA LEU A 180 2.86 -0.72 17.52
C LEU A 180 3.22 -0.49 16.04
N ILE A 181 2.60 0.52 15.39
CA ILE A 181 2.79 0.79 13.96
C ILE A 181 3.91 1.80 13.66
N GLU A 182 4.40 2.54 14.66
CA GLU A 182 5.37 3.62 14.50
C GLU A 182 6.64 3.19 13.74
N PRO A 183 7.27 2.04 14.04
CA PRO A 183 8.46 1.61 13.30
C PRO A 183 8.16 1.34 11.82
N ALA A 184 7.01 0.75 11.51
CA ALA A 184 6.58 0.51 10.13
C ALA A 184 6.26 1.82 9.38
N ALA A 185 5.57 2.74 10.05
CA ALA A 185 5.25 4.05 9.49
C ALA A 185 6.51 4.87 9.19
N LEU A 186 7.50 4.88 10.09
CA LEU A 186 8.77 5.59 9.90
C LEU A 186 9.64 4.99 8.77
N LEU A 187 9.52 3.69 8.50
CA LEU A 187 10.23 3.04 7.40
C LEU A 187 9.55 3.27 6.04
N ALA A 188 8.21 3.30 6.00
CA ALA A 188 7.43 3.33 4.76
C ALA A 188 6.92 4.72 4.34
N ARG A 189 6.94 5.73 5.22
CA ARG A 189 6.44 7.08 4.93
C ARG A 189 7.51 8.14 5.12
N GLU A 190 7.23 9.31 4.57
CA GLU A 190 8.03 10.51 4.79
C GLU A 190 8.09 10.83 6.28
N ARG A 191 9.28 11.27 6.71
CA ARG A 191 9.58 11.65 8.08
C ARG A 191 8.56 12.62 8.66
N ASP A 192 8.19 13.64 7.89
CA ASP A 192 7.31 14.72 8.35
C ASP A 192 5.91 14.21 8.71
N LYS A 193 5.38 13.24 7.96
CA LYS A 193 4.06 12.64 8.20
C LYS A 193 4.05 11.81 9.50
N ALA A 194 5.07 10.97 9.69
CA ALA A 194 5.21 10.14 10.88
C ALA A 194 5.50 10.97 12.15
N GLU A 195 6.40 11.97 12.07
CA GLU A 195 6.68 12.89 13.18
C GLU A 195 5.47 13.78 13.50
N GLY A 196 4.70 14.21 12.49
CA GLY A 196 3.45 14.95 12.67
C GLY A 196 2.43 14.17 13.52
N MET A 197 2.23 12.88 13.22
CA MET A 197 1.37 12.00 14.01
C MET A 197 1.89 11.86 15.45
N ARG A 198 3.18 11.55 15.63
CA ARG A 198 3.79 11.43 16.97
C ARG A 198 3.62 12.70 17.80
N ASN A 199 3.89 13.85 17.21
CA ASN A 199 3.75 15.15 17.87
C ASN A 199 2.30 15.44 18.26
N SER A 200 1.34 15.11 17.40
CA SER A 200 -0.09 15.29 17.68
C SER A 200 -0.55 14.46 18.89
N ILE A 201 -0.09 13.21 19.02
CA ILE A 201 -0.40 12.32 20.14
C ILE A 201 0.25 12.84 21.43
N VAL A 202 1.55 13.18 21.38
CA VAL A 202 2.29 13.69 22.55
C VAL A 202 1.69 15.02 23.04
N TYR A 203 1.35 15.92 22.12
CA TYR A 203 0.70 17.17 22.48
C TYR A 203 -0.69 16.95 23.09
N SER A 204 -1.52 16.13 22.46
CA SER A 204 -2.89 15.86 22.92
C SER A 204 -2.92 15.13 24.27
N SER A 205 -1.98 14.21 24.51
CA SER A 205 -1.85 13.51 25.80
C SER A 205 -1.38 14.45 26.92
N LYS A 206 -0.39 15.32 26.66
CA LYS A 206 0.04 16.36 27.61
C LYS A 206 -1.08 17.34 27.91
N LEU A 207 -1.81 17.76 26.88
CA LEU A 207 -2.95 18.66 27.05
C LEU A 207 -4.02 17.98 27.92
N LEU A 208 -4.38 16.73 27.63
CA LEU A 208 -5.36 15.97 28.41
C LEU A 208 -4.95 15.82 29.89
N ALA A 209 -3.67 15.55 30.15
CA ALA A 209 -3.15 15.46 31.52
C ALA A 209 -3.17 16.80 32.28
N SER A 210 -3.14 17.94 31.56
CA SER A 210 -3.13 19.28 32.14
C SER A 210 -4.53 19.89 32.37
N LEU A 211 -5.59 19.22 31.93
CA LEU A 211 -6.95 19.75 31.91
C LEU A 211 -7.77 19.30 33.11
N ASP A 212 -8.14 20.24 33.99
CA ASP A 212 -9.13 20.05 35.05
C ASP A 212 -10.59 20.11 34.54
N GLY A 213 -10.88 19.50 33.38
CA GLY A 213 -12.24 19.41 32.84
C GLY A 213 -12.88 20.72 32.32
N THR A 214 -12.19 21.87 32.41
CA THR A 214 -12.77 23.20 32.15
C THR A 214 -12.40 23.85 30.81
N ARG A 215 -11.39 23.36 30.07
CA ARG A 215 -10.98 23.93 28.76
C ARG A 215 -11.30 22.99 27.59
N THR A 216 -12.59 22.71 27.42
CA THR A 216 -13.12 21.69 26.49
C THR A 216 -12.85 21.95 25.01
N GLY A 217 -12.85 23.21 24.56
CA GLY A 217 -12.68 23.55 23.13
C GLY A 217 -11.27 23.31 22.57
N TRP A 218 -10.23 23.49 23.39
CA TRP A 218 -8.84 23.26 22.96
C TRP A 218 -8.51 21.78 22.87
N ALA A 219 -9.07 20.96 23.77
CA ALA A 219 -8.94 19.50 23.73
C ALA A 219 -9.58 18.89 22.47
N VAL A 220 -10.77 19.36 22.09
CA VAL A 220 -11.43 18.89 20.86
C VAL A 220 -10.58 19.22 19.62
N ARG A 221 -10.01 20.43 19.55
CA ARG A 221 -9.11 20.80 18.45
C ARG A 221 -7.83 19.96 18.41
N SER A 222 -7.24 19.63 19.56
CA SER A 222 -6.06 18.76 19.59
C SER A 222 -6.39 17.35 19.12
N PHE A 223 -7.56 16.82 19.50
CA PHE A 223 -8.00 15.49 19.03
C PHE A 223 -8.34 15.49 17.53
N GLN A 224 -8.89 16.57 17.01
CA GLN A 224 -9.06 16.76 15.56
C GLN A 224 -7.70 16.81 14.84
N ALA A 225 -6.69 17.45 15.43
CA ALA A 225 -5.34 17.45 14.87
C ALA A 225 -4.73 16.04 14.81
N VAL A 226 -5.01 15.18 15.80
CA VAL A 226 -4.61 13.77 15.77
C VAL A 226 -5.31 13.01 14.65
N SER A 227 -6.62 13.22 14.47
CA SER A 227 -7.36 12.62 13.35
C SER A 227 -6.83 13.07 11.98
N SER A 228 -6.55 14.37 11.82
CA SER A 228 -5.96 14.92 10.59
C SER A 228 -4.57 14.36 10.32
N ALA A 229 -3.72 14.26 11.34
CA ALA A 229 -2.39 13.69 11.20
C ALA A 229 -2.44 12.19 10.83
N ALA A 230 -3.42 11.45 11.36
CA ALA A 230 -3.65 10.06 10.95
C ALA A 230 -4.08 9.99 9.48
N GLU A 231 -5.01 10.84 9.05
CA GLU A 231 -5.43 10.90 7.65
C GLU A 231 -4.27 11.23 6.70
N ASP A 232 -3.41 12.20 7.07
CA ASP A 232 -2.24 12.57 6.28
C ASP A 232 -1.19 11.44 6.22
N LEU A 233 -1.03 10.67 7.30
CA LEU A 233 -0.10 9.54 7.36
C LEU A 233 -0.54 8.38 6.46
N PHE A 234 -1.84 8.04 6.50
CA PHE A 234 -2.39 6.92 5.73
C PHE A 234 -2.73 7.31 4.28
N ARG A 235 -2.77 8.60 3.94
CA ARG A 235 -2.96 9.05 2.56
C ARG A 235 -1.88 8.44 1.66
N THR A 236 -2.32 7.70 0.66
CA THR A 236 -1.45 7.11 -0.36
C THR A 236 -1.23 8.14 -1.47
N ASP A 237 -0.09 8.13 -2.15
CA ASP A 237 0.21 9.05 -3.26
C ASP A 237 -0.83 8.97 -4.39
N ALA A 238 -1.46 7.79 -4.59
CA ALA A 238 -2.59 7.61 -5.50
C ALA A 238 -3.84 8.45 -5.14
N GLN A 239 -3.95 8.92 -3.90
CA GLN A 239 -5.04 9.76 -3.41
C GLN A 239 -4.71 11.27 -3.47
N ASP A 240 -3.44 11.64 -3.58
CA ASP A 240 -3.03 13.00 -3.93
C ASP A 240 -3.35 13.32 -5.40
N ASP A 241 -3.24 12.34 -6.31
CA ASP A 241 -3.71 12.46 -7.70
C ASP A 241 -5.25 12.59 -7.80
N ALA A 242 -5.99 12.11 -6.80
CA ALA A 242 -7.45 12.20 -6.72
C ALA A 242 -7.96 13.55 -6.19
N ASN A 243 -7.09 14.41 -5.66
CA ASN A 243 -7.41 15.73 -5.10
C ASN A 243 -6.95 16.90 -6.00
N LEU A 244 -6.53 16.63 -7.23
CA LEU A 244 -6.44 17.67 -8.25
C LEU A 244 -7.83 18.25 -8.50
N PRO A 245 -7.98 19.58 -8.66
CA PRO A 245 -9.29 20.21 -8.84
C PRO A 245 -10.04 19.56 -10.02
N ALA A 246 -11.37 19.46 -9.89
CA ALA A 246 -12.32 18.68 -10.71
C ALA A 246 -12.37 19.01 -12.23
N ASN A 247 -11.33 19.63 -12.76
CA ASN A 247 -11.12 20.07 -14.13
C ASN A 247 -9.86 19.45 -14.79
N ALA A 248 -9.18 18.51 -14.14
CA ALA A 248 -8.28 17.60 -14.86
C ALA A 248 -9.12 16.57 -15.62
N ILE A 249 -8.97 16.55 -16.95
CA ILE A 249 -9.47 15.52 -17.87
C ILE A 249 -9.24 14.16 -17.21
N PRO A 250 -10.25 13.26 -17.13
CA PRO A 250 -10.07 11.96 -16.48
C PRO A 250 -8.90 11.25 -17.16
N GLN A 251 -7.76 11.21 -16.47
CA GLN A 251 -6.70 10.31 -16.86
C GLN A 251 -7.26 8.90 -16.62
N PRO A 252 -7.27 8.03 -17.64
CA PRO A 252 -7.76 6.68 -17.45
C PRO A 252 -6.91 6.04 -16.37
N LEU A 253 -7.59 5.49 -15.35
CA LEU A 253 -7.02 4.58 -14.37
C LEU A 253 -6.00 3.71 -15.10
N GLN A 254 -4.71 3.79 -14.75
CA GLN A 254 -3.79 2.76 -15.19
C GLN A 254 -4.17 1.51 -14.41
N PRO A 255 -4.84 0.52 -15.03
CA PRO A 255 -5.09 -0.71 -14.34
C PRO A 255 -3.74 -1.44 -14.32
N THR A 256 -3.22 -1.71 -13.13
CA THR A 256 -2.18 -2.71 -12.83
C THR A 256 -2.71 -4.11 -13.18
N GLY A 257 -3.00 -4.28 -14.47
CA GLY A 257 -3.82 -5.33 -15.09
C GLY A 257 -4.08 -5.08 -16.59
N GLY A 258 -3.58 -3.98 -17.18
CA GLY A 258 -3.78 -3.64 -18.60
C GLY A 258 -3.37 -4.74 -19.58
N TRP A 259 -2.34 -5.54 -19.26
CA TRP A 259 -1.96 -6.68 -20.10
C TRP A 259 -3.04 -7.78 -20.18
N LEU A 260 -3.83 -7.99 -19.12
CA LEU A 260 -4.96 -8.93 -19.12
C LEU A 260 -6.09 -8.44 -20.02
N LEU A 261 -6.39 -7.15 -20.02
CA LEU A 261 -7.39 -6.56 -20.93
C LEU A 261 -6.95 -6.70 -22.41
N TYR A 262 -5.68 -6.43 -22.72
CA TYR A 262 -5.17 -6.57 -24.10
C TYR A 262 -5.10 -8.03 -24.59
N SER A 263 -5.02 -9.01 -23.70
CA SER A 263 -5.00 -10.44 -24.07
C SER A 263 -6.38 -11.08 -24.08
N ILE A 264 -7.28 -10.70 -23.16
CA ILE A 264 -8.62 -11.27 -23.03
C ILE A 264 -9.58 -10.75 -24.09
N VAL A 265 -9.53 -9.45 -24.43
CA VAL A 265 -10.46 -8.86 -25.41
C VAL A 265 -10.34 -9.50 -26.81
N PRO A 266 -9.13 -9.66 -27.42
CA PRO A 266 -9.03 -10.33 -28.71
C PRO A 266 -9.38 -11.82 -28.63
N LEU A 267 -9.14 -12.49 -27.50
CA LEU A 267 -9.53 -13.88 -27.29
C LEU A 267 -11.06 -14.04 -27.30
N ILE A 268 -11.79 -13.17 -26.60
CA ILE A 268 -13.24 -13.15 -26.58
C ILE A 268 -13.80 -12.82 -27.98
N CYS A 269 -13.24 -11.81 -28.67
CA CYS A 269 -13.62 -11.48 -30.03
C CYS A 269 -13.39 -12.64 -31.01
N ALA A 270 -12.26 -13.35 -30.89
CA ALA A 270 -11.96 -14.53 -31.71
C ALA A 270 -12.94 -15.68 -31.42
N LEU A 271 -13.28 -15.92 -30.15
CA LEU A 271 -14.23 -16.97 -29.76
C LEU A 271 -15.64 -16.66 -30.27
N LEU A 272 -16.11 -15.42 -30.09
CA LEU A 272 -17.42 -14.97 -30.59
C LEU A 272 -17.49 -15.00 -32.12
N GLY A 273 -16.41 -14.59 -32.80
CA GLY A 273 -16.30 -14.71 -34.26
C GLY A 273 -16.35 -16.16 -34.73
N TYR A 274 -15.67 -17.07 -34.03
CA TYR A 274 -15.67 -18.49 -34.35
C TYR A 274 -17.04 -19.15 -34.13
N VAL A 275 -17.69 -18.86 -33.01
CA VAL A 275 -19.06 -19.33 -32.72
C VAL A 275 -20.05 -18.77 -33.73
N GLY A 276 -19.94 -17.48 -34.07
CA GLY A 276 -20.75 -16.83 -35.10
C GLY A 276 -20.58 -17.49 -36.48
N TRP A 277 -19.34 -17.81 -36.86
CA TRP A 277 -19.05 -18.56 -38.09
C TRP A 277 -19.68 -19.94 -38.07
N ILE A 278 -19.49 -20.72 -37.00
CA ILE A 278 -20.07 -22.06 -36.87
C ILE A 278 -21.59 -22.00 -37.00
N ASN A 279 -22.24 -21.04 -36.33
CA ASN A 279 -23.69 -20.91 -36.39
C ASN A 279 -24.15 -20.48 -37.79
N TYR A 280 -23.43 -19.58 -38.45
CA TYR A 280 -23.69 -19.20 -39.84
C TYR A 280 -23.57 -20.39 -40.81
N ARG A 281 -22.55 -21.25 -40.65
CA ARG A 281 -22.42 -22.47 -41.46
C ARG A 281 -23.45 -23.54 -41.13
N ARG A 282 -23.90 -23.65 -39.87
CA ARG A 282 -24.91 -24.62 -39.45
C ARG A 282 -26.34 -24.17 -39.80
N GLY A 283 -26.59 -22.87 -39.84
CA GLY A 283 -27.88 -22.27 -40.20
C GLY A 283 -28.25 -22.37 -41.69
N GLN A 284 -27.37 -22.88 -42.56
CA GLN A 284 -27.69 -23.14 -43.96
C GLN A 284 -28.51 -24.43 -44.20
N HIS A 285 -28.80 -25.22 -43.15
CA HIS A 285 -29.67 -26.39 -43.26
C HIS A 285 -31.10 -26.06 -42.79
N GLY A 286 -31.88 -25.53 -43.73
CA GLY A 286 -33.31 -25.81 -43.87
C GLY A 286 -34.25 -25.30 -42.77
N VAL A 287 -34.77 -24.08 -42.95
CA VAL A 287 -36.14 -23.80 -42.51
C VAL A 287 -37.04 -24.71 -43.35
N THR A 288 -37.42 -25.85 -42.78
CA THR A 288 -38.39 -26.76 -43.40
C THR A 288 -39.75 -26.08 -43.26
N VAL A 289 -40.20 -25.42 -44.32
CA VAL A 289 -41.53 -24.82 -44.38
C VAL A 289 -42.54 -25.96 -44.36
N MET A 290 -43.20 -26.19 -43.22
CA MET A 290 -44.35 -27.09 -43.18
C MET A 290 -45.46 -26.51 -44.06
N PRO A 291 -46.05 -27.26 -45.01
CA PRO A 291 -47.16 -26.78 -45.79
C PRO A 291 -48.36 -26.48 -44.88
N ALA A 292 -49.04 -25.37 -45.18
CA ALA A 292 -50.20 -24.91 -44.43
C ALA A 292 -51.29 -26.00 -44.34
N PRO A 293 -51.96 -26.16 -43.18
CA PRO A 293 -53.05 -27.12 -43.02
C PRO A 293 -54.18 -26.82 -44.00
N ALA A 294 -54.68 -27.85 -44.70
CA ALA A 294 -55.78 -27.72 -45.65
C ALA A 294 -57.04 -27.15 -44.98
N GLU A 295 -57.60 -26.12 -45.61
CA GLU A 295 -58.82 -25.44 -45.22
C GLU A 295 -60.01 -26.41 -45.26
N ARG A 296 -60.78 -26.49 -44.17
CA ARG A 296 -61.96 -27.38 -44.09
C ARG A 296 -63.08 -26.82 -45.00
N PRO A 297 -63.75 -27.66 -45.79
CA PRO A 297 -64.84 -27.20 -46.65
C PRO A 297 -66.02 -26.67 -45.81
N SER A 298 -66.42 -25.45 -46.15
CA SER A 298 -67.59 -24.72 -45.66
C SER A 298 -68.87 -25.59 -45.75
N ARG A 299 -69.39 -26.00 -44.60
CA ARG A 299 -70.69 -26.67 -44.46
C ARG A 299 -71.76 -25.64 -44.09
N ASN A 300 -72.01 -24.68 -44.96
CA ASN A 300 -73.23 -23.85 -44.90
C ASN A 300 -74.05 -24.07 -46.17
N GLY A 301 -74.73 -25.22 -46.18
CA GLY A 301 -75.90 -25.41 -47.03
C GLY A 301 -77.06 -24.62 -46.46
N VAL A 302 -77.35 -23.47 -47.04
CA VAL A 302 -78.65 -22.79 -46.90
C VAL A 302 -79.30 -22.78 -48.28
N ALA A 303 -80.22 -23.72 -48.47
CA ALA A 303 -81.19 -23.68 -49.55
C ALA A 303 -82.56 -24.06 -48.99
N ARG A 304 -83.43 -23.06 -48.89
CA ARG A 304 -84.90 -23.07 -49.07
C ARG A 304 -85.36 -21.63 -48.79
N LYS A 305 -85.81 -20.89 -49.81
CA LYS A 305 -87.17 -20.87 -50.37
C LYS A 305 -88.22 -20.64 -49.29
#